data_AF-A0A3P7NF94-F1
#
_entry.id   AF-A0A3P7NF94-F1
#
_cell.length_a   1.000
_cell.length_b   1.000
_cell.length_c   1.000
_cell.angle_alpha   90.00
_cell.angle_beta   90.00
_cell.angle_gamma   90.00
#
_symmetry.space_group_name_H-M   'P 1'
#
loop_
_entity.id
_entity.type
_entity.pdbx_description
1 polymer ?
#
loop_
_entity_poly.entity_id
_entity_poly.type
_entity_poly.pdbx_seq_one_letter_code
_entity_poly.pdbx_strand_id
1 'polypeptide(L)'
;MLLKDCNPQVIRDNSTSLLSQISSALCRPFKLRVEQALAGETDSVVLYRLSALFTFYSEKMTPEIGPESELSRTIDELNQLTLNIFYSGLNGAVQKILSKVDCSNYNHRLQSTLPAVHQILMLLRDVLETHDGAMAGRTNSEEEFNKIFSCVLDPLYRSVQVAATHLHSPLDVAVYTLNCLSAIHSLVILYPFTDSRLEMIKALMEGNEDVLVSEEASTILANTGLIHLYQKASAHDKSQGPLSAISGMDSATVNNTLIQFDAYLAQPDKYQLDQVAKISSARTRESVKQRTVDNVVAAYSAVIKKLEDPANAYENVSYKSVDQVS
;
A
#
# COMPACT_ATOMS: atom_id res chain seq x y z
N MET A 1 -35.80 19.61 -55.02
CA MET A 1 -34.94 20.55 -55.78
C MET A 1 -34.45 21.73 -54.93
N LEU A 2 -35.16 22.14 -53.87
CA LEU A 2 -34.81 23.32 -53.04
C LEU A 2 -33.61 23.18 -52.07
N LEU A 3 -33.10 21.98 -51.82
CA LEU A 3 -31.94 21.77 -50.93
C LEU A 3 -30.59 21.84 -51.65
N LYS A 4 -30.58 21.88 -53.00
CA LYS A 4 -29.35 21.81 -53.80
C LYS A 4 -28.64 23.16 -53.96
N ASP A 5 -29.36 24.26 -53.74
CA ASP A 5 -28.86 25.64 -53.91
C ASP A 5 -28.60 26.36 -52.57
N CYS A 6 -28.76 25.66 -51.44
CA CYS A 6 -28.50 26.23 -50.11
C CYS A 6 -27.03 26.07 -49.72
N ASN A 7 -26.45 27.14 -49.16
CA ASN A 7 -25.08 27.16 -48.67
C ASN A 7 -24.88 26.03 -47.63
N PRO A 8 -23.86 25.15 -47.74
CA PRO A 8 -23.70 23.97 -46.88
C PRO A 8 -23.63 24.26 -45.37
N GLN A 9 -23.30 25.48 -44.95
CA GLN A 9 -23.40 25.93 -43.56
C GLN A 9 -24.85 26.09 -43.09
N VAL A 10 -25.73 26.68 -43.92
CA VAL A 10 -27.15 26.90 -43.58
C VAL A 10 -27.92 25.59 -43.51
N ILE A 11 -27.57 24.62 -44.36
CA ILE A 11 -28.13 23.26 -44.29
C ILE A 11 -27.70 22.59 -42.98
N ARG A 12 -26.43 22.74 -42.60
CA ARG A 12 -25.88 22.16 -41.38
C ARG A 12 -26.53 22.75 -40.14
N ASP A 13 -26.64 24.08 -40.06
CA ASP A 13 -27.23 24.78 -38.91
C ASP A 13 -28.74 24.51 -38.75
N ASN A 14 -29.48 24.43 -39.86
CA ASN A 14 -30.90 24.02 -39.80
C ASN A 14 -31.04 22.53 -39.48
N SER A 15 -30.13 21.67 -39.95
CA SER A 15 -30.17 20.24 -39.65
C SER A 15 -29.87 19.94 -38.18
N THR A 16 -28.90 20.62 -37.57
CA THR A 16 -28.58 20.50 -36.14
C THR A 16 -29.73 21.05 -35.28
N SER A 17 -30.35 22.17 -35.67
CA SER A 17 -31.52 22.71 -34.98
C SER A 17 -32.73 21.77 -35.01
N LEU A 18 -33.01 21.14 -36.16
CA LEU A 18 -34.10 20.17 -36.29
C LEU A 18 -33.79 18.87 -35.54
N LEU A 19 -32.55 18.37 -35.62
CA LEU A 19 -32.10 17.21 -34.85
C LEU A 19 -32.21 17.46 -33.35
N SER A 20 -31.84 18.64 -32.87
CA SER A 20 -32.00 19.03 -31.47
C SER A 20 -33.46 18.98 -31.03
N GLN A 21 -34.40 19.53 -31.83
CA GLN A 21 -35.84 19.48 -31.54
C GLN A 21 -36.44 18.07 -31.56
N ILE A 22 -35.98 17.19 -32.45
CA ILE A 22 -36.45 15.80 -32.46
C ILE A 22 -35.86 15.03 -31.26
N SER A 23 -34.60 15.31 -30.93
CA SER A 23 -33.89 14.67 -29.83
C SER A 23 -34.47 15.03 -28.45
N SER A 24 -35.02 16.24 -28.27
CA SER A 24 -35.63 16.65 -26.99
C SER A 24 -36.82 15.77 -26.60
N ALA A 25 -37.59 15.30 -27.58
CA ALA A 25 -38.70 14.37 -27.34
C ALA A 25 -38.22 13.00 -26.80
N LEU A 26 -36.97 12.62 -27.08
CA LEU A 26 -36.36 11.36 -26.64
C LEU A 26 -35.74 11.47 -25.24
N CYS A 27 -35.37 12.67 -24.78
CA CYS A 27 -34.69 12.88 -23.50
C CYS A 27 -35.48 12.32 -22.31
N ARG A 28 -36.77 12.64 -22.22
CA ARG A 28 -37.63 12.23 -21.10
C ARG A 28 -37.84 10.71 -21.00
N PRO A 29 -38.23 9.98 -22.07
CA PRO A 29 -38.36 8.53 -22.01
C PRO A 29 -37.01 7.83 -21.84
N PHE A 30 -35.93 8.38 -22.39
CA PHE A 30 -34.58 7.84 -22.19
C PHE A 30 -34.14 7.95 -20.72
N LYS A 31 -34.24 9.15 -20.14
CA LYS A 31 -33.90 9.41 -18.74
C LYS A 31 -34.65 8.48 -17.79
N LEU A 32 -35.97 8.35 -17.98
CA LEU A 32 -36.81 7.52 -17.11
C LEU A 32 -36.46 6.03 -17.20
N ARG A 33 -36.12 5.51 -18.39
CA ARG A 33 -35.66 4.12 -18.52
C ARG A 33 -34.29 3.88 -17.89
N VAL A 34 -33.37 4.83 -18.04
CA VAL A 34 -32.04 4.72 -17.43
C VAL A 34 -32.16 4.78 -15.91
N GLU A 35 -32.92 5.70 -15.35
CA GLU A 35 -33.17 5.80 -13.90
C GLU A 35 -33.80 4.50 -13.35
N GLN A 36 -34.75 3.91 -14.07
CA GLN A 36 -35.34 2.62 -13.68
C GLN A 36 -34.34 1.47 -13.74
N ALA A 37 -33.47 1.43 -14.74
CA ALA A 37 -32.42 0.42 -14.83
C ALA A 37 -31.39 0.56 -13.70
N LEU A 38 -31.00 1.80 -13.37
CA LEU A 38 -30.07 2.11 -12.30
C LEU A 38 -30.63 1.76 -10.91
N ALA A 39 -31.94 1.88 -10.70
CA ALA A 39 -32.57 1.59 -9.41
C ALA A 39 -32.44 0.11 -8.96
N GLY A 40 -32.27 -0.81 -9.91
CA GLY A 40 -32.12 -2.24 -9.64
C GLY A 40 -30.68 -2.76 -9.68
N GLU A 41 -29.73 -1.95 -10.13
CA GLU A 41 -28.36 -2.39 -10.39
C GLU A 41 -27.46 -2.16 -9.17
N THR A 42 -26.71 -3.20 -8.80
CA THR A 42 -25.77 -3.14 -7.66
C THR A 42 -24.35 -3.53 -8.05
N ASP A 43 -24.16 -4.04 -9.26
CA ASP A 43 -22.84 -4.41 -9.76
C ASP A 43 -22.03 -3.17 -10.15
N SER A 44 -20.94 -2.94 -9.42
CA SER A 44 -20.05 -1.80 -9.63
C SER A 44 -19.38 -1.84 -11.01
N VAL A 45 -19.12 -3.03 -11.56
CA VAL A 45 -18.52 -3.19 -12.89
C VAL A 45 -19.52 -2.76 -13.97
N VAL A 46 -20.78 -3.16 -13.84
CA VAL A 46 -21.84 -2.79 -14.80
C VAL A 46 -22.08 -1.28 -14.78
N LEU A 47 -22.17 -0.68 -13.60
CA LEU A 47 -22.35 0.78 -13.44
C LEU A 47 -21.18 1.56 -14.07
N TYR A 48 -19.95 1.09 -13.89
CA TYR A 48 -18.77 1.72 -14.49
C TYR A 48 -18.74 1.58 -16.02
N ARG A 49 -19.13 0.42 -16.55
CA ARG A 49 -19.30 0.25 -18.02
C ARG A 49 -20.35 1.19 -18.59
N LEU A 50 -21.44 1.37 -17.86
CA LEU A 50 -22.53 2.23 -18.28
C LEU A 50 -22.11 3.71 -18.32
N SER A 51 -21.33 4.20 -17.35
CA SER A 51 -20.77 5.55 -17.40
C SER A 51 -19.76 5.75 -18.55
N ALA A 52 -18.93 4.74 -18.81
CA ALA A 52 -18.05 4.72 -19.98
C ALA A 52 -18.85 4.82 -21.29
N LEU A 53 -19.93 4.05 -21.42
CA LEU A 53 -20.83 4.12 -22.58
C LEU A 53 -21.49 5.50 -22.72
N PHE A 54 -22.00 6.10 -21.63
CA PHE A 54 -22.59 7.44 -21.71
C PHE A 54 -21.59 8.47 -22.20
N THR A 55 -20.34 8.36 -21.79
CA THR A 55 -19.30 9.28 -22.24
C THR A 55 -18.93 9.04 -23.69
N PHE A 56 -18.78 7.78 -24.12
CA PHE A 56 -18.57 7.45 -25.53
C PHE A 56 -19.69 8.02 -26.42
N TYR A 57 -20.95 7.84 -26.03
CA TYR A 57 -22.08 8.39 -26.77
C TYR A 57 -22.13 9.91 -26.72
N SER A 58 -21.79 10.53 -25.60
CA SER A 58 -21.67 11.99 -25.49
C SER A 58 -20.64 12.51 -26.50
N GLU A 59 -19.41 11.98 -26.49
CA GLU A 59 -18.33 12.37 -27.40
C GLU A 59 -18.68 12.20 -28.89
N LYS A 60 -19.43 11.13 -29.24
CA LYS A 60 -19.87 10.88 -30.61
C LYS A 60 -21.07 11.72 -31.04
N MET A 61 -22.01 11.99 -30.14
CA MET A 61 -23.25 12.71 -30.45
C MET A 61 -23.10 14.24 -30.40
N THR A 62 -22.24 14.77 -29.52
CA THR A 62 -21.99 16.22 -29.41
C THR A 62 -21.65 16.91 -30.74
N PRO A 63 -20.75 16.37 -31.61
CA PRO A 63 -20.44 17.01 -32.88
C PRO A 63 -21.56 16.94 -33.93
N GLU A 64 -22.49 15.98 -33.83
CA GLU A 64 -23.60 15.82 -34.79
C GLU A 64 -24.86 16.59 -34.41
N ILE A 65 -25.17 16.68 -33.11
CA ILE A 65 -26.42 17.25 -32.59
C ILE A 65 -26.20 18.70 -32.08
N GLY A 66 -24.96 19.05 -31.80
CA GLY A 66 -24.55 20.34 -31.25
C GLY A 66 -24.38 20.29 -29.73
N PRO A 67 -23.38 21.01 -29.17
CA PRO A 67 -23.01 20.95 -27.76
C PRO A 67 -24.07 21.49 -26.79
N GLU A 68 -24.96 22.37 -27.25
CA GLU A 68 -26.05 22.96 -26.45
C GLU A 68 -27.38 22.20 -26.57
N SER A 69 -27.37 21.00 -27.14
CA SER A 69 -28.59 20.19 -27.28
C SER A 69 -29.05 19.63 -25.93
N GLU A 70 -30.38 19.60 -25.72
CA GLU A 70 -30.97 19.02 -24.52
C GLU A 70 -30.59 17.54 -24.32
N LEU A 71 -30.35 16.81 -25.42
CA LEU A 71 -29.90 15.42 -25.37
C LEU A 71 -28.47 15.30 -24.83
N SER A 72 -27.54 16.16 -25.27
CA SER A 72 -26.17 16.17 -24.76
C SER A 72 -26.16 16.43 -23.25
N ARG A 73 -26.94 17.41 -22.79
CA ARG A 73 -27.11 17.69 -21.36
C ARG A 73 -27.75 16.52 -20.60
N THR A 74 -28.77 15.89 -21.17
CA THR A 74 -29.43 14.73 -20.54
C THR A 74 -28.47 13.54 -20.39
N ILE A 75 -27.63 13.27 -21.39
CA ILE A 75 -26.61 12.21 -21.33
C ILE A 75 -25.58 12.53 -20.24
N ASP A 76 -25.12 13.78 -20.14
CA ASP A 76 -24.17 14.17 -19.09
C ASP A 76 -24.78 14.07 -17.68
N GLU A 77 -26.03 14.52 -17.49
CA GLU A 77 -26.76 14.33 -16.23
C GLU A 77 -26.88 12.85 -15.84
N LEU A 78 -27.20 11.97 -16.80
CA LEU A 78 -27.28 10.53 -16.58
C LEU A 78 -25.91 9.90 -16.30
N ASN A 79 -24.86 10.40 -16.95
CA ASN A 79 -23.49 9.98 -16.68
C ASN A 79 -23.08 10.31 -15.25
N GLN A 80 -23.33 11.55 -14.80
CA GLN A 80 -23.06 11.97 -13.43
C GLN A 80 -23.88 11.17 -12.41
N LEU A 81 -25.17 10.91 -12.68
CA LEU A 81 -26.00 10.06 -11.84
C LEU A 81 -25.42 8.65 -11.72
N THR A 82 -25.04 8.05 -12.85
CA THR A 82 -24.45 6.70 -12.91
C THR A 82 -23.14 6.63 -12.12
N LEU A 83 -22.26 7.63 -12.29
CA LEU A 83 -21.01 7.74 -11.53
C LEU A 83 -21.27 7.89 -10.02
N ASN A 84 -22.24 8.70 -9.62
CA ASN A 84 -22.59 8.86 -8.20
C ASN A 84 -23.09 7.55 -7.58
N ILE A 85 -23.95 6.80 -8.29
CA ILE A 85 -24.43 5.49 -7.84
C ILE A 85 -23.27 4.49 -7.80
N PHE A 86 -22.39 4.50 -8.80
CA PHE A 86 -21.18 3.69 -8.83
C PHE A 86 -20.28 3.95 -7.62
N TYR A 87 -19.88 5.20 -7.35
CA TYR A 87 -18.99 5.52 -6.22
C TYR A 87 -19.65 5.22 -4.88
N SER A 88 -20.96 5.49 -4.74
CA SER A 88 -21.71 5.14 -3.53
C SER A 88 -21.79 3.61 -3.34
N GLY A 89 -22.03 2.86 -4.40
CA GLY A 89 -22.09 1.39 -4.39
C GLY A 89 -20.74 0.76 -4.08
N LEU A 90 -19.67 1.27 -4.71
CA LEU A 90 -18.29 0.83 -4.49
C LEU A 90 -17.87 1.07 -3.04
N ASN A 91 -18.07 2.29 -2.53
CA ASN A 91 -17.78 2.59 -1.13
C ASN A 91 -18.63 1.72 -0.20
N GLY A 92 -19.91 1.52 -0.50
CA GLY A 92 -20.79 0.62 0.27
C GLY A 92 -20.29 -0.83 0.30
N ALA A 93 -19.82 -1.36 -0.82
CA ALA A 93 -19.25 -2.70 -0.92
C ALA A 93 -17.97 -2.83 -0.09
N VAL A 94 -17.07 -1.83 -0.19
CA VAL A 94 -15.85 -1.75 0.63
C VAL A 94 -16.21 -1.73 2.13
N GLN A 95 -17.10 -0.83 2.56
CA GLN A 95 -17.52 -0.74 3.97
C GLN A 95 -18.18 -2.05 4.46
N LYS A 96 -18.97 -2.72 3.63
CA LYS A 96 -19.59 -4.01 3.95
C LYS A 96 -18.56 -5.12 4.14
N ILE A 97 -17.46 -5.11 3.38
CA ILE A 97 -16.37 -6.06 3.55
C ILE A 97 -15.58 -5.72 4.84
N LEU A 98 -15.27 -4.44 5.06
CA LEU A 98 -14.51 -3.97 6.22
C LEU A 98 -15.24 -4.23 7.56
N SER A 99 -16.54 -3.97 7.62
CA SER A 99 -17.36 -4.22 8.82
C SER A 99 -17.38 -5.70 9.26
N LYS A 100 -17.20 -6.65 8.34
CA LYS A 100 -17.05 -8.08 8.70
C LYS A 100 -15.74 -8.37 9.42
N VAL A 101 -14.68 -7.63 9.11
CA VAL A 101 -13.38 -7.73 9.77
C VAL A 101 -13.49 -7.25 11.22
N ASP A 102 -14.25 -6.18 11.44
CA ASP A 102 -14.45 -5.58 12.77
C ASP A 102 -15.28 -6.45 13.74
N CYS A 103 -16.02 -7.45 13.26
CA CYS A 103 -16.74 -8.37 14.13
C CYS A 103 -15.89 -9.56 14.62
N SER A 104 -14.64 -9.71 14.18
CA SER A 104 -13.82 -10.88 14.52
C SER A 104 -12.97 -10.69 15.80
N ASN A 105 -12.77 -11.77 16.57
CA ASN A 105 -11.93 -11.77 17.79
C ASN A 105 -10.44 -11.57 17.45
N TYR A 106 -9.62 -11.14 18.44
CA TYR A 106 -8.18 -10.82 18.31
C TYR A 106 -7.38 -11.77 17.39
N ASN A 107 -7.38 -13.09 17.66
CA ASN A 107 -6.64 -14.07 16.83
C ASN A 107 -7.24 -14.26 15.43
N HIS A 108 -8.55 -14.06 15.26
CA HIS A 108 -9.22 -14.25 13.98
C HIS A 108 -9.12 -13.00 13.09
N ARG A 109 -8.86 -11.81 13.66
CA ARG A 109 -8.64 -10.55 12.92
C ARG A 109 -7.37 -10.57 12.08
N LEU A 110 -6.25 -11.01 12.66
CA LEU A 110 -4.98 -11.18 11.90
C LEU A 110 -5.17 -12.12 10.70
N GLN A 111 -5.95 -13.19 10.87
CA GLN A 111 -6.20 -14.18 9.82
C GLN A 111 -7.26 -13.73 8.80
N SER A 112 -8.25 -12.94 9.20
CA SER A 112 -9.42 -12.57 8.36
C SER A 112 -9.28 -11.26 7.62
N THR A 113 -8.37 -10.37 8.03
CA THR A 113 -8.23 -9.07 7.37
C THR A 113 -7.55 -9.20 6.00
N LEU A 114 -6.55 -10.07 5.86
CA LEU A 114 -5.86 -10.26 4.58
C LEU A 114 -6.81 -10.78 3.47
N PRO A 115 -7.71 -11.76 3.74
CA PRO A 115 -8.79 -12.10 2.82
C PRO A 115 -9.73 -10.95 2.45
N ALA A 116 -10.08 -10.09 3.42
CA ALA A 116 -10.94 -8.93 3.17
C ALA A 116 -10.24 -7.88 2.29
N VAL A 117 -8.96 -7.60 2.57
CA VAL A 117 -8.08 -6.77 1.74
C VAL A 117 -8.02 -7.35 0.33
N HIS A 118 -7.78 -8.65 0.19
CA HIS A 118 -7.74 -9.31 -1.12
C HIS A 118 -9.07 -9.19 -1.87
N GLN A 119 -10.21 -9.37 -1.18
CA GLN A 119 -11.52 -9.24 -1.80
C GLN A 119 -11.78 -7.81 -2.32
N ILE A 120 -11.39 -6.79 -1.56
CA ILE A 120 -11.50 -5.38 -1.98
C ILE A 120 -10.57 -5.10 -3.17
N LEU A 121 -9.36 -5.65 -3.15
CA LEU A 121 -8.39 -5.54 -4.24
C LEU A 121 -8.87 -6.24 -5.52
N MET A 122 -9.56 -7.37 -5.41
CA MET A 122 -10.19 -8.04 -6.55
C MET A 122 -11.33 -7.20 -7.13
N LEU A 123 -12.19 -6.61 -6.29
CA LEU A 123 -13.22 -5.68 -6.77
C LEU A 123 -12.62 -4.48 -7.51
N LEU A 124 -11.54 -3.90 -6.99
CA LEU A 124 -10.82 -2.82 -7.65
C LEU A 124 -10.25 -3.28 -8.99
N ARG A 125 -9.64 -4.47 -9.04
CA ARG A 125 -9.13 -5.08 -10.27
C ARG A 125 -10.23 -5.23 -11.31
N ASP A 126 -11.36 -5.82 -10.94
CA ASP A 126 -12.47 -6.07 -11.87
C ASP A 126 -12.98 -4.75 -12.47
N VAL A 127 -13.09 -3.68 -11.66
CA VAL A 127 -13.47 -2.35 -12.15
C VAL A 127 -12.42 -1.79 -13.12
N LEU A 128 -11.13 -1.90 -12.80
CA LEU A 128 -10.04 -1.32 -13.59
C LEU A 128 -9.78 -2.09 -14.91
N GLU A 129 -9.87 -3.43 -14.92
CA GLU A 129 -9.74 -4.22 -16.15
C GLU A 129 -10.83 -3.90 -17.17
N THR A 130 -11.98 -3.44 -16.68
CA THR A 130 -13.12 -3.08 -17.53
C THR A 130 -12.93 -1.74 -18.26
N HIS A 131 -11.98 -0.90 -17.82
CA HIS A 131 -11.65 0.37 -18.46
C HIS A 131 -10.99 0.18 -19.84
N ASP A 132 -10.16 -0.86 -20.01
CA ASP A 132 -9.28 -1.04 -21.18
C ASP A 132 -10.05 -1.29 -22.50
N GLY A 133 -11.25 -1.87 -22.40
CA GLY A 133 -12.09 -2.16 -23.57
C GLY A 133 -13.00 -1.02 -24.02
N ALA A 134 -13.25 -0.01 -23.18
CA ALA A 134 -14.32 0.97 -23.40
C ALA A 134 -13.82 2.39 -23.76
N MET A 135 -12.55 2.73 -23.46
CA MET A 135 -12.14 4.13 -23.32
C MET A 135 -10.78 4.49 -23.95
N ALA A 136 -10.49 4.02 -25.18
CA ALA A 136 -9.36 4.54 -25.95
C ALA A 136 -9.63 6.00 -26.40
N GLY A 137 -9.23 7.00 -25.58
CA GLY A 137 -9.23 8.40 -26.02
C GLY A 137 -9.45 9.52 -24.99
N ARG A 138 -9.67 9.23 -23.70
CA ARG A 138 -9.96 10.29 -22.70
C ARG A 138 -8.72 11.10 -22.31
N THR A 139 -8.87 12.43 -22.24
CA THR A 139 -7.87 13.37 -21.70
C THR A 139 -7.87 13.47 -20.17
N ASN A 140 -8.90 12.96 -19.49
CA ASN A 140 -9.07 13.07 -18.03
C ASN A 140 -8.99 11.71 -17.29
N SER A 141 -8.43 10.67 -17.93
CA SER A 141 -8.34 9.33 -17.32
C SER A 141 -7.58 9.33 -15.99
N GLU A 142 -6.54 10.15 -15.83
CA GLU A 142 -5.77 10.21 -14.59
C GLU A 142 -6.60 10.61 -13.36
N GLU A 143 -7.48 11.62 -13.49
CA GLU A 143 -8.35 12.05 -12.39
C GLU A 143 -9.39 10.99 -12.02
N GLU A 144 -9.94 10.30 -13.01
CA GLU A 144 -10.91 9.22 -12.79
C GLU A 144 -10.25 8.03 -12.09
N PHE A 145 -9.07 7.60 -12.53
CA PHE A 145 -8.30 6.55 -11.87
C PHE A 145 -7.98 6.95 -10.42
N ASN A 146 -7.50 8.18 -10.21
CA ASN A 146 -7.20 8.68 -8.88
C ASN A 146 -8.43 8.71 -7.96
N LYS A 147 -9.60 9.09 -8.47
CA LYS A 147 -10.87 9.05 -7.71
C LYS A 147 -11.26 7.62 -7.34
N ILE A 148 -11.15 6.68 -8.27
CA ILE A 148 -11.43 5.25 -8.01
C ILE A 148 -10.46 4.71 -6.95
N PHE A 149 -9.16 4.98 -7.10
CA PHE A 149 -8.16 4.58 -6.12
C PHE A 149 -8.43 5.20 -4.74
N SER A 150 -8.72 6.50 -4.64
CA SER A 150 -9.07 7.13 -3.36
C SER A 150 -10.32 6.51 -2.73
N CYS A 151 -11.34 6.21 -3.53
CA CYS A 151 -12.60 5.65 -3.05
C CYS A 151 -12.40 4.26 -2.42
N VAL A 152 -11.46 3.46 -2.92
CA VAL A 152 -11.21 2.09 -2.45
C VAL A 152 -10.06 2.00 -1.46
N LEU A 153 -8.92 2.61 -1.79
CA LEU A 153 -7.69 2.47 -1.01
C LEU A 153 -7.71 3.32 0.25
N ASP A 154 -8.28 4.53 0.24
CA ASP A 154 -8.24 5.39 1.43
C ASP A 154 -9.05 4.78 2.60
N PRO A 155 -10.27 4.23 2.40
CA PRO A 155 -10.97 3.49 3.45
C PRO A 155 -10.23 2.22 3.88
N LEU A 156 -9.58 1.53 2.94
CA LEU A 156 -8.79 0.34 3.22
C LEU A 156 -7.60 0.66 4.14
N TYR A 157 -6.84 1.72 3.84
CA TYR A 157 -5.73 2.17 4.69
C TYR A 157 -6.21 2.53 6.10
N ARG A 158 -7.31 3.28 6.21
CA ARG A 158 -7.89 3.63 7.52
C ARG A 158 -8.28 2.39 8.30
N SER A 159 -8.90 1.40 7.65
CA SER A 159 -9.27 0.15 8.32
C SER A 159 -8.06 -0.66 8.77
N VAL A 160 -7.01 -0.76 7.93
CA VAL A 160 -5.74 -1.39 8.32
C VAL A 160 -5.12 -0.68 9.53
N GLN A 161 -5.13 0.66 9.56
CA GLN A 161 -4.62 1.42 10.70
C GLN A 161 -5.44 1.18 11.97
N VAL A 162 -6.77 1.26 11.89
CA VAL A 162 -7.66 1.01 13.04
C VAL A 162 -7.49 -0.42 13.55
N ALA A 163 -7.45 -1.40 12.66
CA ALA A 163 -7.21 -2.80 13.03
C ALA A 163 -5.85 -2.98 13.71
N ALA A 164 -4.83 -2.25 13.27
CA ALA A 164 -3.51 -2.24 13.92
C ALA A 164 -3.56 -1.67 15.34
N THR A 165 -4.37 -0.64 15.63
CA THR A 165 -4.46 -0.07 17.00
C THR A 165 -4.98 -1.04 18.05
N HIS A 166 -5.65 -2.12 17.63
CA HIS A 166 -6.18 -3.15 18.53
C HIS A 166 -5.18 -4.28 18.81
N LEU A 167 -3.99 -4.23 18.21
CA LEU A 167 -2.93 -5.21 18.44
C LEU A 167 -2.08 -4.80 19.65
N HIS A 168 -1.75 -5.76 20.51
CA HIS A 168 -1.07 -5.49 21.77
C HIS A 168 0.45 -5.37 21.62
N SER A 169 1.03 -6.01 20.60
CA SER A 169 2.48 -6.01 20.36
C SER A 169 2.84 -5.14 19.15
N PRO A 170 3.85 -4.26 19.25
CA PRO A 170 4.33 -3.47 18.10
C PRO A 170 4.86 -4.35 16.97
N LEU A 171 5.37 -5.55 17.28
CA LEU A 171 5.80 -6.53 16.28
C LEU A 171 4.62 -7.10 15.48
N ASP A 172 3.52 -7.44 16.18
CA ASP A 172 2.32 -7.94 15.53
C ASP A 172 1.69 -6.86 14.64
N VAL A 173 1.71 -5.59 15.09
CA VAL A 173 1.33 -4.42 14.30
C VAL A 173 2.16 -4.34 13.02
N ALA A 174 3.49 -4.35 13.14
CA ALA A 174 4.37 -4.19 11.98
C ALA A 174 4.19 -5.31 10.95
N VAL A 175 4.12 -6.57 11.39
CA VAL A 175 3.89 -7.72 10.48
C VAL A 175 2.52 -7.64 9.81
N TYR A 176 1.48 -7.30 10.58
CA TYR A 176 0.13 -7.15 10.05
C TYR A 176 0.05 -6.05 8.99
N THR A 177 0.60 -4.88 9.29
CA THR A 177 0.62 -3.74 8.37
C THR A 177 1.44 -4.04 7.13
N LEU A 178 2.61 -4.67 7.26
CA LEU A 178 3.43 -5.12 6.13
C LEU A 178 2.68 -6.07 5.20
N ASN A 179 1.96 -7.04 5.76
CA ASN A 179 1.19 -8.01 4.97
C ASN A 179 0.07 -7.32 4.17
N CYS A 180 -0.66 -6.39 4.79
CA CYS A 180 -1.71 -5.63 4.11
C CYS A 180 -1.14 -4.71 3.02
N LEU A 181 -0.09 -3.95 3.35
CA LEU A 181 0.56 -3.03 2.41
C LEU A 181 1.21 -3.78 1.24
N SER A 182 1.84 -4.93 1.48
CA SER A 182 2.42 -5.76 0.42
C SER A 182 1.36 -6.29 -0.54
N ALA A 183 0.17 -6.65 -0.05
CA ALA A 183 -0.94 -7.07 -0.89
C ALA A 183 -1.45 -5.90 -1.77
N ILE A 184 -1.62 -4.72 -1.17
CA ILE A 184 -2.04 -3.51 -1.89
C ILE A 184 -1.00 -3.13 -2.95
N HIS A 185 0.28 -3.07 -2.57
CA HIS A 185 1.39 -2.75 -3.49
C HIS A 185 1.41 -3.69 -4.71
N SER A 186 1.23 -5.00 -4.49
CA SER A 186 1.28 -6.01 -5.56
C SER A 186 0.18 -5.82 -6.61
N LEU A 187 -0.96 -5.24 -6.24
CA LEU A 187 -2.01 -4.88 -7.20
C LEU A 187 -1.75 -3.51 -7.82
N VAL A 188 -1.49 -2.50 -6.99
CA VAL A 188 -1.43 -1.09 -7.41
C VAL A 188 -0.30 -0.84 -8.41
N ILE A 189 0.81 -1.57 -8.32
CA ILE A 189 1.95 -1.46 -9.25
C ILE A 189 1.61 -1.83 -10.70
N LEU A 190 0.52 -2.57 -10.92
CA LEU A 190 0.10 -3.00 -12.26
C LEU A 190 -0.62 -1.90 -13.04
N TYR A 191 -0.95 -0.78 -12.41
CA TYR A 191 -1.78 0.28 -12.99
C TYR A 191 -1.03 1.61 -13.12
N PRO A 192 -1.31 2.39 -14.19
CA PRO A 192 -0.71 3.70 -14.40
C PRO A 192 -1.21 4.72 -13.38
N PHE A 193 -0.49 5.85 -13.27
CA PHE A 193 -0.84 6.98 -12.38
C PHE A 193 -0.80 6.67 -10.88
N THR A 194 -0.05 5.63 -10.50
CA THR A 194 0.03 5.17 -9.10
C THR A 194 1.35 5.50 -8.40
N ASP A 195 2.28 6.19 -9.08
CA ASP A 195 3.66 6.42 -8.60
C ASP A 195 3.70 7.05 -7.19
N SER A 196 2.95 8.14 -6.98
CA SER A 196 2.89 8.81 -5.66
C SER A 196 2.36 7.89 -4.56
N ARG A 197 1.36 7.05 -4.87
CA ARG A 197 0.80 6.10 -3.90
C ARG A 197 1.77 4.96 -3.63
N LEU A 198 2.46 4.46 -4.66
CA LEU A 198 3.47 3.42 -4.51
C LEU A 198 4.64 3.90 -3.66
N GLU A 199 5.08 5.14 -3.84
CA GLU A 199 6.11 5.76 -3.00
C GLU A 199 5.67 5.85 -1.54
N MET A 200 4.44 6.31 -1.27
CA MET A 200 3.87 6.32 0.07
C MET A 200 3.79 4.93 0.69
N ILE A 201 3.33 3.92 -0.05
CA ILE A 201 3.24 2.53 0.43
C ILE A 201 4.63 2.00 0.77
N LYS A 202 5.62 2.23 -0.10
CA LYS A 202 7.01 1.79 0.13
C LYS A 202 7.59 2.43 1.39
N ALA A 203 7.44 3.74 1.57
CA ALA A 203 7.91 4.42 2.77
C ALA A 203 7.25 3.87 4.05
N LEU A 204 5.95 3.57 4.01
CA LEU A 204 5.25 2.93 5.13
C LEU A 204 5.75 1.50 5.37
N MET A 205 6.02 0.73 4.31
CA MET A 205 6.59 -0.61 4.44
C MET A 205 7.98 -0.55 5.07
N GLU A 206 8.88 0.29 4.56
CA GLU A 206 10.23 0.48 5.10
C GLU A 206 10.21 0.85 6.58
N GLY A 207 9.34 1.77 7.00
CA GLY A 207 9.22 2.13 8.42
C GLY A 207 8.75 0.98 9.31
N ASN A 208 7.90 0.08 8.81
CA ASN A 208 7.50 -1.13 9.56
C ASN A 208 8.60 -2.20 9.56
N GLU A 209 9.37 -2.32 8.46
CA GLU A 209 10.57 -3.17 8.42
C GLU A 209 11.59 -2.70 9.46
N ASP A 210 11.80 -1.39 9.61
CA ASP A 210 12.75 -0.81 10.58
C ASP A 210 12.40 -1.19 12.02
N VAL A 211 11.10 -1.18 12.37
CA VAL A 211 10.64 -1.60 13.71
C VAL A 211 10.99 -3.07 13.95
N LEU A 212 10.72 -3.95 12.98
CA LEU A 212 11.04 -5.38 13.11
C LEU A 212 12.54 -5.62 13.22
N VAL A 213 13.32 -4.98 12.37
CA VAL A 213 14.78 -5.07 12.36
C VAL A 213 15.37 -4.60 13.69
N SER A 214 14.90 -3.46 14.21
CA SER A 214 15.39 -2.89 15.46
C SER A 214 15.08 -3.79 16.67
N GLU A 215 13.86 -4.30 16.76
CA GLU A 215 13.46 -5.18 17.86
C GLU A 215 14.13 -6.55 17.79
N GLU A 216 14.27 -7.13 16.59
CA GLU A 216 14.95 -8.42 16.39
C GLU A 216 16.44 -8.31 16.70
N ALA A 217 17.12 -7.27 16.18
CA ALA A 217 18.51 -7.00 16.49
C ALA A 217 18.71 -6.75 18.00
N SER A 218 17.84 -5.96 18.64
CA SER A 218 17.90 -5.71 20.09
C SER A 218 17.73 -6.99 20.91
N THR A 219 16.82 -7.87 20.48
CA THR A 219 16.59 -9.17 21.13
C THR A 219 17.80 -10.09 21.00
N ILE A 220 18.42 -10.15 19.82
CA ILE A 220 19.66 -10.91 19.58
C ILE A 220 20.80 -10.36 20.43
N LEU A 221 21.00 -9.03 20.45
CA LEU A 221 22.05 -8.38 21.23
C LEU A 221 21.84 -8.55 22.75
N ALA A 222 20.60 -8.55 23.22
CA ALA A 222 20.26 -8.78 24.62
C ALA A 222 20.53 -10.23 25.04
N ASN A 223 20.09 -11.19 24.23
CA ASN A 223 20.27 -12.62 24.51
C ASN A 223 21.73 -13.06 24.47
N THR A 224 22.54 -12.43 23.62
CA THR A 224 24.00 -12.67 23.57
C THR A 224 24.76 -11.92 24.67
N GLY A 225 24.13 -10.94 25.33
CA GLY A 225 24.76 -10.03 26.29
C GLY A 225 25.59 -8.91 25.63
N LEU A 226 25.69 -8.92 24.29
CA LEU A 226 26.45 -7.94 23.52
C LEU A 226 25.88 -6.52 23.64
N ILE A 227 24.58 -6.39 23.95
CA ILE A 227 23.93 -5.07 24.15
C ILE A 227 24.61 -4.26 25.25
N HIS A 228 25.03 -4.89 26.35
CA HIS A 228 25.67 -4.20 27.47
C HIS A 228 27.09 -3.76 27.11
N LEU A 229 27.83 -4.60 26.38
CA LEU A 229 29.15 -4.24 25.87
C LEU A 229 29.05 -3.08 24.87
N TYR A 230 28.10 -3.14 23.94
CA TYR A 230 27.86 -2.09 22.96
C TYR A 230 27.49 -0.75 23.60
N GLN A 231 26.58 -0.75 24.58
CA GLN A 231 26.17 0.46 25.29
C GLN A 231 27.35 1.09 26.06
N LYS A 232 28.11 0.27 26.80
CA LYS A 232 29.29 0.76 27.55
C LYS A 232 30.41 1.21 26.62
N ALA A 233 30.65 0.51 25.52
CA ALA A 233 31.64 0.88 24.51
C ALA A 233 31.27 2.17 23.76
N SER A 234 29.98 2.41 23.53
CA SER A 234 29.48 3.62 22.87
C SER A 234 29.43 4.83 23.81
N ALA A 235 29.10 4.63 25.09
CA ALA A 235 29.07 5.68 26.10
C ALA A 235 30.46 6.05 26.65
N HIS A 236 31.47 5.23 26.38
CA HIS A 236 32.84 5.47 26.84
C HIS A 236 33.51 6.63 26.10
N ASP A 237 34.00 7.58 26.90
CA ASP A 237 34.89 8.64 26.43
C ASP A 237 36.33 8.38 26.90
N LYS A 238 37.30 8.77 26.07
CA LYS A 238 38.75 8.57 26.33
C LYS A 238 39.22 9.24 27.62
N SER A 239 38.46 10.21 28.13
CA SER A 239 38.71 10.91 29.40
C SER A 239 38.48 10.05 30.65
N GLN A 240 37.76 8.92 30.54
CA GLN A 240 37.36 8.08 31.68
C GLN A 240 38.35 6.95 32.02
N GLY A 241 39.49 6.89 31.32
CA GLY A 241 40.49 5.82 31.49
C GLY A 241 40.22 4.58 30.63
N PRO A 242 41.01 3.51 30.78
CA PRO A 242 40.89 2.31 29.93
C PRO A 242 39.56 1.58 30.18
N LEU A 243 38.90 1.17 29.11
CA LEU A 243 37.63 0.43 29.16
C LEU A 243 37.71 -0.84 30.02
N SER A 244 38.87 -1.53 30.05
CA SER A 244 39.09 -2.74 30.83
C SER A 244 39.01 -2.54 32.35
N ALA A 245 39.20 -1.31 32.83
CA ALA A 245 39.11 -0.95 34.26
C ALA A 245 37.68 -0.64 34.71
N ILE A 246 36.71 -0.58 33.78
CA ILE A 246 35.31 -0.29 34.07
C ILE A 246 34.60 -1.58 34.49
N SER A 247 33.82 -1.52 35.57
CA SER A 247 33.06 -2.67 36.09
C SER A 247 32.15 -3.29 35.01
N GLY A 248 32.33 -4.59 34.76
CA GLY A 248 31.61 -5.36 33.76
C GLY A 248 32.03 -5.08 32.31
N MET A 249 33.26 -4.60 32.10
CA MET A 249 33.99 -4.60 30.82
C MET A 249 35.37 -5.29 30.99
N ASP A 250 35.53 -6.14 32.00
CA ASP A 250 36.75 -6.92 32.23
C ASP A 250 36.92 -8.02 31.17
N SER A 251 38.16 -8.47 30.94
CA SER A 251 38.47 -9.46 29.90
C SER A 251 37.70 -10.78 30.04
N ALA A 252 37.36 -11.20 31.26
CA ALA A 252 36.60 -12.43 31.49
C ALA A 252 35.12 -12.27 31.08
N THR A 253 34.50 -11.16 31.46
CA THR A 253 33.13 -10.82 31.04
C THR A 253 33.05 -10.69 29.51
N VAL A 254 34.01 -10.00 28.88
CA VAL A 254 34.04 -9.84 27.42
C VAL A 254 34.18 -11.20 26.72
N ASN A 255 35.12 -12.07 27.14
CA ASN A 255 35.26 -13.40 26.56
C ASN A 255 34.00 -14.26 26.74
N ASN A 256 33.35 -14.20 27.90
CA ASN A 256 32.10 -14.94 28.13
C ASN A 256 30.97 -14.47 27.19
N THR A 257 30.83 -13.16 26.98
CA THR A 257 29.87 -12.60 26.03
C THR A 257 30.21 -12.99 24.59
N LEU A 258 31.48 -12.98 24.20
CA LEU A 258 31.92 -13.43 22.87
C LEU A 258 31.64 -14.91 22.63
N ILE A 259 31.78 -15.77 23.64
CA ILE A 259 31.41 -17.20 23.56
C ILE A 259 29.89 -17.37 23.36
N GLN A 260 29.06 -16.58 24.05
CA GLN A 260 27.60 -16.59 23.86
C GLN A 260 27.21 -16.08 22.47
N PHE A 261 27.92 -15.07 21.96
CA PHE A 261 27.75 -14.59 20.60
C PHE A 261 28.17 -15.63 19.56
N ASP A 262 29.25 -16.38 19.80
CA ASP A 262 29.65 -17.50 18.95
C ASP A 262 28.63 -18.64 18.94
N ALA A 263 27.97 -18.91 20.08
CA ALA A 263 26.87 -19.85 20.15
C ALA A 263 25.65 -19.38 19.34
N TYR A 264 25.39 -18.07 19.30
CA TYR A 264 24.40 -17.47 18.41
C TYR A 264 24.78 -17.66 16.93
N LEU A 265 26.02 -17.35 16.54
CA LEU A 265 26.48 -17.53 15.15
C LEU A 265 26.39 -18.98 14.67
N ALA A 266 26.54 -19.95 15.57
CA ALA A 266 26.37 -21.37 15.26
C ALA A 266 24.89 -21.76 15.04
N GLN A 267 23.93 -21.04 15.61
CA GLN A 267 22.49 -21.32 15.53
C GLN A 267 21.63 -20.05 15.45
N PRO A 268 21.73 -19.25 14.37
CA PRO A 268 21.03 -17.97 14.26
C PRO A 268 19.50 -18.13 14.22
N ASP A 269 19.00 -19.23 13.64
CA ASP A 269 17.55 -19.48 13.49
C ASP A 269 16.83 -19.66 14.84
N LYS A 270 17.54 -20.03 15.91
CA LYS A 270 16.96 -20.22 17.25
C LYS A 270 16.52 -18.90 17.90
N TYR A 271 17.05 -17.78 17.41
CA TYR A 271 16.83 -16.45 17.98
C TYR A 271 15.94 -15.58 17.10
N GLN A 272 15.45 -16.11 15.97
CA GLN A 272 14.48 -15.40 15.11
C GLN A 272 13.16 -15.21 15.85
N LEU A 273 12.55 -14.05 15.65
CA LEU A 273 11.22 -13.77 16.15
C LEU A 273 10.18 -14.57 15.35
N ASP A 274 9.26 -15.26 16.04
CA ASP A 274 8.13 -15.97 15.41
C ASP A 274 7.28 -15.07 14.50
N GLN A 275 7.30 -13.76 14.76
CA GLN A 275 6.61 -12.73 14.00
C GLN A 275 7.20 -12.54 12.59
N VAL A 276 8.53 -12.62 12.43
CA VAL A 276 9.19 -12.47 11.12
C VAL A 276 8.79 -13.62 10.19
N ALA A 277 8.57 -14.82 10.72
CA ALA A 277 8.06 -15.96 9.97
C ALA A 277 6.62 -15.75 9.45
N LYS A 278 5.83 -14.87 10.07
CA LYS A 278 4.43 -14.56 9.68
C LYS A 278 4.31 -13.49 8.60
N ILE A 279 5.42 -12.89 8.16
CA ILE A 279 5.44 -11.98 7.02
C ILE A 279 5.15 -12.78 5.75
N SER A 280 4.18 -12.34 4.95
CA SER A 280 3.72 -13.02 3.74
C SER A 280 4.74 -12.93 2.60
N SER A 281 5.32 -11.74 2.40
CA SER A 281 6.30 -11.46 1.34
C SER A 281 7.67 -12.07 1.67
N ALA A 282 8.14 -12.99 0.83
CA ALA A 282 9.47 -13.59 0.96
C ALA A 282 10.59 -12.55 0.82
N ARG A 283 10.41 -11.57 -0.08
CA ARG A 283 11.37 -10.47 -0.27
C ARG A 283 11.50 -9.62 0.98
N THR A 284 10.38 -9.30 1.64
CA THR A 284 10.37 -8.52 2.88
C THR A 284 11.01 -9.32 4.02
N ARG A 285 10.75 -10.63 4.12
CA ARG A 285 11.44 -11.50 5.10
C ARG A 285 12.95 -11.48 4.92
N GLU A 286 13.42 -11.60 3.69
CA GLU A 286 14.86 -11.57 3.40
C GLU A 286 15.47 -10.19 3.68
N SER A 287 14.76 -9.11 3.32
CA SER A 287 15.15 -7.73 3.64
C SER A 287 15.33 -7.56 5.15
N VAL A 288 14.33 -7.92 5.95
CA VAL A 288 14.39 -7.82 7.42
C VAL A 288 15.54 -8.66 7.96
N LYS A 289 15.69 -9.91 7.51
CA LYS A 289 16.77 -10.80 7.95
C LYS A 289 18.16 -10.21 7.66
N GLN A 290 18.40 -9.76 6.43
CA GLN A 290 19.69 -9.19 6.04
C GLN A 290 19.99 -7.92 6.85
N ARG A 291 19.03 -7.01 6.98
CA ARG A 291 19.19 -5.76 7.72
C ARG A 291 19.39 -6.00 9.23
N THR A 292 18.75 -7.03 9.79
CA THR A 292 18.99 -7.47 11.17
C THR A 292 20.43 -7.95 11.34
N VAL A 293 20.94 -8.78 10.42
CA VAL A 293 22.34 -9.23 10.44
C VAL A 293 23.30 -8.04 10.33
N ASP A 294 23.07 -7.14 9.38
CA ASP A 294 23.92 -5.95 9.19
C ASP A 294 24.00 -5.09 10.46
N ASN A 295 22.87 -4.90 11.16
CA ASN A 295 22.82 -4.16 12.43
C ASN A 295 23.57 -4.88 13.56
N VAL A 296 23.43 -6.20 13.67
CA VAL A 296 24.14 -7.00 14.67
C VAL A 296 25.65 -6.98 14.40
N VAL A 297 26.06 -7.13 13.13
CA VAL A 297 27.46 -7.04 12.68
C VAL A 297 28.02 -5.65 12.95
N ALA A 298 27.27 -4.58 12.71
CA ALA A 298 27.68 -3.21 13.00
C ALA A 298 27.92 -3.00 14.51
N ALA A 299 27.00 -3.49 15.36
CA ALA A 299 27.16 -3.43 16.82
C ALA A 299 28.38 -4.24 17.30
N TYR A 300 28.58 -5.44 16.77
CA TYR A 300 29.75 -6.26 17.03
C TYR A 300 31.05 -5.55 16.62
N SER A 301 31.08 -4.99 15.40
CA SER A 301 32.22 -4.26 14.87
C SER A 301 32.60 -3.05 15.71
N ALA A 302 31.61 -2.33 16.25
CA ALA A 302 31.84 -1.20 17.15
C ALA A 302 32.52 -1.64 18.45
N VAL A 303 32.12 -2.79 19.00
CA VAL A 303 32.74 -3.39 20.18
C VAL A 303 34.17 -3.84 19.87
N ILE A 304 34.38 -4.60 18.78
CA ILE A 304 35.72 -5.10 18.41
C ILE A 304 36.71 -3.95 18.17
N LYS A 305 36.31 -2.88 17.46
CA LYS A 305 37.17 -1.70 17.27
C LYS A 305 37.65 -1.07 18.58
N LYS A 306 36.84 -1.12 19.62
CA LYS A 306 37.21 -0.63 20.97
C LYS A 306 38.10 -1.61 21.72
N LEU A 307 37.92 -2.92 21.50
CA LEU A 307 38.79 -3.95 22.08
C LEU A 307 40.18 -3.96 21.43
N GLU A 308 40.28 -3.63 20.14
CA GLU A 308 41.52 -3.49 19.37
C GLU A 308 42.31 -2.21 19.71
N ASP A 309 41.66 -1.19 20.25
CA ASP A 309 42.33 0.07 20.62
C ASP A 309 43.28 -0.15 21.82
N PRO A 310 44.60 0.02 21.64
CA PRO A 310 45.57 -0.22 22.71
C PRO A 310 45.38 0.70 23.92
N ALA A 311 44.66 1.82 23.78
CA ALA A 311 44.31 2.70 24.88
C ALA A 311 43.37 2.06 25.92
N ASN A 312 42.66 0.99 25.54
CA ASN A 312 41.67 0.32 26.38
C ASN A 312 42.23 -0.86 27.19
N ALA A 313 43.53 -1.16 27.03
CA ALA A 313 44.30 -2.11 27.84
C ALA A 313 43.61 -3.47 28.05
N TYR A 314 43.12 -4.08 26.96
CA TYR A 314 42.57 -5.42 26.97
C TYR A 314 43.67 -6.47 26.76
N GLU A 315 43.79 -7.40 27.71
CA GLU A 315 44.69 -8.57 27.60
C GLU A 315 43.87 -9.86 27.50
N ASN A 316 44.31 -10.79 26.64
CA ASN A 316 43.75 -12.15 26.49
C ASN A 316 42.27 -12.23 26.04
N VAL A 317 41.82 -11.32 25.16
CA VAL A 317 40.48 -11.41 24.55
C VAL A 317 40.57 -12.15 23.22
N SER A 318 39.79 -13.21 23.06
CA SER A 318 39.68 -13.98 21.81
C SER A 318 38.40 -13.58 21.08
N TYR A 319 38.54 -12.87 19.95
CA TYR A 319 37.43 -12.44 19.11
C TYR A 319 37.62 -12.94 17.67
N LYS A 320 36.50 -13.13 16.95
CA LYS A 320 36.50 -13.41 15.51
C LYS A 320 36.61 -12.09 14.75
N SER A 321 37.24 -12.11 13.58
CA SER A 321 37.29 -10.94 12.71
C SER A 321 35.88 -10.63 12.19
N VAL A 322 35.59 -9.35 11.92
CA VAL A 322 34.28 -8.91 11.39
C VAL A 322 33.88 -9.67 10.11
N ASP A 323 34.87 -10.03 9.27
CA ASP A 323 34.69 -10.83 8.04
C ASP A 323 34.24 -12.28 8.28
N GLN A 324 34.40 -12.81 9.50
CA GLN A 324 33.94 -14.16 9.87
C GLN A 324 32.53 -14.18 10.48
N VAL A 325 31.97 -12.99 10.73
CA VAL A 325 30.68 -12.75 11.38
C VAL A 325 29.64 -12.21 10.39
N SER A 326 30.10 -11.62 9.28
CA SER A 326 29.28 -11.11 8.17
C SER A 326 28.87 -12.24 7.22
#